data_AF-A0A9N9IJG7-F1
#
_entry.id   AF-A0A9N9IJG7-F1
#
_cell.length_a   1.000
_cell.length_b   1.000
_cell.length_c   1.000
_cell.angle_alpha   90.00
_cell.angle_beta   90.00
_cell.angle_gamma   90.00
#
_symmetry.space_group_name_H-M   'P 1'
#
loop_
_entity.id
_entity.type
_entity.pdbx_description
1 polymer ?
#
loop_
_entity_poly.entity_id
_entity_poly.type
_entity_poly.pdbx_seq_one_letter_code
_entity_poly.pdbx_strand_id
1 'polypeptide(L)'
;PTPEEIISLQKKSVVENTYRSTLNWTNQFENYRKDTNLPGELSDISNPKQLEEELCKYFTVCCKTNGDEYSVASLQSAINALNWYFNGKTSKLKSIDLNDKKAHPDLWYTLNGKIKMLFASG
;
A
#
# COMPACT_ATOMS: atom_id res chain seq x y z
N PRO A 1 -22.94 -24.86 10.21
CA PRO A 1 -23.13 -23.63 9.40
C PRO A 1 -23.67 -23.95 8.01
N THR A 2 -24.77 -23.31 7.62
CA THR A 2 -25.33 -23.47 6.27
C THR A 2 -24.50 -22.69 5.23
N PRO A 3 -24.55 -23.07 3.94
CA PRO A 3 -23.90 -22.29 2.88
C PRO A 3 -24.34 -20.82 2.86
N GLU A 4 -25.59 -20.54 3.23
CA GLU A 4 -26.15 -19.19 3.28
C GLU A 4 -25.54 -18.34 4.40
N GLU A 5 -25.30 -18.93 5.57
CA GLU A 5 -24.61 -18.26 6.69
C GLU A 5 -23.17 -17.89 6.31
N ILE A 6 -22.47 -18.80 5.61
CA ILE A 6 -21.11 -18.57 5.12
C ILE A 6 -21.10 -17.43 4.09
N ILE A 7 -22.00 -17.46 3.10
CA ILE A 7 -22.10 -16.42 2.07
C ILE A 7 -22.49 -15.07 2.68
N SER A 8 -23.38 -15.05 3.68
CA SER A 8 -23.77 -13.83 4.40
C SER A 8 -22.60 -13.18 5.12
N LEU A 9 -21.76 -13.98 5.80
CA LEU A 9 -20.54 -13.49 6.44
C LEU A 9 -19.49 -13.03 5.44
N GLN A 10 -19.30 -13.76 4.32
CA GLN A 10 -18.39 -13.35 3.24
C GLN A 10 -18.82 -12.02 2.61
N LYS A 11 -20.12 -11.80 2.39
CA LYS A 11 -20.64 -10.51 1.89
C LYS A 11 -20.40 -9.36 2.85
N LYS A 12 -20.39 -9.62 4.17
CA LYS A 12 -20.08 -8.63 5.22
C LYS A 12 -18.58 -8.41 5.45
N SER A 13 -17.73 -9.30 4.93
CA SER A 13 -16.27 -9.27 5.19
C SER A 13 -15.57 -8.04 4.63
N VAL A 14 -16.14 -7.41 3.59
CA VAL A 14 -15.59 -6.19 2.99
C VAL A 14 -16.50 -5.03 3.35
N VAL A 15 -16.18 -4.34 4.44
CA VAL A 15 -16.82 -3.08 4.77
C VAL A 15 -16.44 -2.06 3.70
N GLU A 16 -17.41 -1.33 3.17
CA GLU A 16 -17.22 -0.37 2.08
C GLU A 16 -16.11 0.66 2.36
N ASN A 17 -15.95 1.05 3.63
CA ASN A 17 -14.88 1.93 4.09
C ASN A 17 -13.47 1.35 3.86
N THR A 18 -13.29 0.04 4.02
CA THR A 18 -12.02 -0.63 3.76
C THR A 18 -11.69 -0.60 2.27
N TYR A 19 -12.66 -0.88 1.41
CA TYR A 19 -12.50 -0.80 -0.04
C TYR A 19 -12.14 0.63 -0.49
N ARG A 20 -12.85 1.64 0.02
CA ARG A 20 -12.56 3.06 -0.25
C ARG A 20 -11.16 3.47 0.19
N SER A 21 -10.72 2.99 1.36
CA SER A 21 -9.36 3.24 1.87
C SER A 21 -8.30 2.62 0.95
N THR A 22 -8.50 1.37 0.52
CA THR A 22 -7.61 0.71 -0.44
C THR A 22 -7.50 1.50 -1.74
N LEU A 23 -8.65 1.87 -2.32
CA LEU A 23 -8.71 2.69 -3.54
C LEU A 23 -7.98 4.02 -3.40
N ASN A 24 -8.13 4.69 -2.26
CA ASN A 24 -7.44 5.95 -2.01
C ASN A 24 -5.91 5.76 -2.02
N TRP A 25 -5.39 4.75 -1.31
CA TRP A 25 -3.95 4.50 -1.27
C TRP A 25 -3.38 4.04 -2.62
N THR A 26 -4.10 3.20 -3.35
CA THR A 26 -3.68 2.77 -4.69
C THR A 26 -3.69 3.94 -5.67
N ASN A 27 -4.69 4.82 -5.61
CA ASN A 27 -4.76 6.00 -6.46
C ASN A 27 -3.65 7.00 -6.13
N GLN A 28 -3.31 7.19 -4.86
CA GLN A 28 -2.18 8.05 -4.49
C GLN A 28 -0.85 7.53 -5.05
N PHE A 29 -0.62 6.21 -4.97
CA PHE A 29 0.61 5.63 -5.52
C PHE A 29 0.62 5.64 -7.06
N GLU A 30 -0.51 5.39 -7.71
CA GLU A 30 -0.68 5.53 -9.16
C GLU A 30 -0.40 6.98 -9.62
N ASN A 31 -0.91 7.97 -8.90
CA ASN A 31 -0.65 9.38 -9.20
C ASN A 31 0.83 9.72 -9.03
N TYR A 32 1.46 9.26 -7.94
CA TYR A 32 2.90 9.39 -7.78
C TYR A 32 3.70 8.81 -8.96
N ARG A 33 3.31 7.62 -9.46
CA ARG A 33 3.93 7.02 -10.65
C ARG A 33 3.79 7.90 -11.89
N LYS A 34 2.62 8.50 -12.10
CA LYS A 34 2.37 9.45 -13.20
C LYS A 34 3.20 10.71 -13.06
N ASP A 35 3.23 11.31 -11.88
CA ASP A 35 3.95 12.56 -11.60
C ASP A 35 5.47 12.40 -11.75
N THR A 36 5.98 11.17 -11.55
CA THR A 36 7.39 10.81 -11.72
C THR A 36 7.73 10.21 -13.08
N ASN A 37 6.78 10.20 -14.03
CA ASN A 37 6.92 9.63 -15.37
C ASN A 37 7.37 8.15 -15.38
N LEU A 38 6.95 7.36 -14.38
CA LEU A 38 7.19 5.93 -14.37
C LEU A 38 6.33 5.24 -15.43
N PRO A 39 6.87 4.24 -16.15
CA PRO A 39 6.18 3.61 -17.26
C PRO A 39 5.07 2.66 -16.80
N GLY A 40 3.95 2.67 -17.52
CA GLY A 40 2.82 1.76 -17.34
C GLY A 40 1.95 2.06 -16.11
N GLU A 41 0.86 1.33 -15.98
CA GLU A 41 -0.03 1.43 -14.82
C GLU A 41 0.53 0.67 -13.62
N LEU A 42 0.04 0.97 -12.40
CA LEU A 42 0.34 0.19 -11.20
C LEU A 42 0.06 -1.31 -11.38
N SER A 43 -0.97 -1.65 -12.15
CA SER A 43 -1.35 -3.02 -12.49
C SER A 43 -0.30 -3.76 -13.34
N ASP A 44 0.54 -3.01 -14.05
CA ASP A 44 1.56 -3.54 -14.96
C ASP A 44 2.86 -3.97 -14.26
N ILE A 45 3.06 -3.56 -13.01
CA ILE A 45 4.27 -3.92 -12.25
C ILE A 45 4.31 -5.44 -12.07
N SER A 46 5.38 -6.06 -12.57
CA SER A 46 5.59 -7.51 -12.51
C SER A 46 6.88 -7.91 -11.79
N ASN A 47 7.73 -6.95 -11.43
CA ASN A 47 9.00 -7.19 -10.76
C ASN A 47 8.92 -6.74 -9.28
N PRO A 48 9.06 -7.66 -8.31
CA PRO A 48 9.03 -7.31 -6.89
C PRO A 48 10.11 -6.31 -6.46
N LYS A 49 11.30 -6.34 -7.07
CA LYS A 49 12.37 -5.38 -6.77
C LYS A 49 12.03 -3.98 -7.26
N GLN A 50 11.50 -3.88 -8.47
CA GLN A 50 11.00 -2.61 -9.01
C GLN A 50 9.93 -2.03 -8.08
N LEU A 51 9.00 -2.87 -7.65
CA LEU A 51 7.95 -2.45 -6.72
C LEU A 51 8.54 -1.91 -5.41
N GLU A 52 9.47 -2.63 -4.80
CA GLU A 52 10.11 -2.20 -3.56
C GLU A 52 10.84 -0.85 -3.72
N GLU A 53 11.60 -0.67 -4.80
CA GLU A 53 12.30 0.58 -5.09
C GLU A 53 11.32 1.75 -5.27
N GLU A 54 10.22 1.55 -6.00
CA GLU A 54 9.21 2.59 -6.20
C GLU A 54 8.47 2.93 -4.91
N LEU A 55 8.16 1.93 -4.07
CA LEU A 55 7.54 2.15 -2.76
C LEU A 55 8.46 2.91 -1.82
N CYS A 56 9.77 2.62 -1.82
CA CYS A 56 10.74 3.40 -1.01
C CYS A 56 10.70 4.88 -1.39
N LYS A 57 10.75 5.19 -2.69
CA LYS A 57 10.69 6.57 -3.17
C LYS A 57 9.35 7.22 -2.84
N TYR A 58 8.24 6.52 -3.05
CA TYR A 58 6.90 6.99 -2.71
C TYR A 58 6.78 7.33 -1.22
N PHE A 59 7.14 6.41 -0.31
CA PHE A 59 7.00 6.66 1.13
C PHE A 59 7.94 7.76 1.64
N THR A 60 9.06 7.98 0.97
CA THR A 60 9.96 9.10 1.28
C THR A 60 9.25 10.45 1.09
N VAL A 61 8.45 10.60 0.03
CA VAL A 61 7.81 11.88 -0.33
C VAL A 61 6.33 11.97 0.06
N CYS A 62 5.68 10.86 0.42
CA CYS A 62 4.25 10.86 0.67
C CYS A 62 3.88 11.73 1.90
N CYS A 63 2.94 12.64 1.72
CA CYS A 63 2.37 13.49 2.76
C CYS A 63 0.90 13.76 2.44
N LYS A 64 0.18 14.39 3.37
CA LYS A 64 -1.19 14.85 3.17
C LYS A 64 -1.20 16.04 2.19
N THR A 65 -2.38 16.35 1.65
CA THR A 65 -2.57 17.48 0.73
C THR A 65 -2.23 18.85 1.34
N ASN A 66 -2.30 18.97 2.66
CA ASN A 66 -1.90 20.18 3.38
C ASN A 66 -0.39 20.24 3.69
N GLY A 67 0.39 19.26 3.21
CA GLY A 67 1.83 19.14 3.46
C GLY A 67 2.20 18.43 4.76
N ASP A 68 1.22 18.15 5.63
CA ASP A 68 1.49 17.45 6.88
C ASP A 68 1.85 15.99 6.66
N GLU A 69 2.66 15.46 7.55
CA GLU A 69 2.98 14.04 7.54
C GLU A 69 1.77 13.16 7.92
N TYR A 70 1.77 11.94 7.38
CA TYR A 70 0.83 10.91 7.76
C TYR A 70 1.18 10.33 9.13
N SER A 71 0.17 9.89 9.87
CA SER A 71 0.41 9.16 11.13
C SER A 71 1.01 7.79 10.86
N VAL A 72 1.69 7.21 11.85
CA VAL A 72 2.22 5.83 11.78
C VAL A 72 1.13 4.83 11.40
N ALA A 73 -0.06 4.96 11.99
CA ALA A 73 -1.20 4.10 11.67
C ALA A 73 -1.65 4.23 10.21
N SER A 74 -1.65 5.45 9.67
CA SER A 74 -1.98 5.72 8.26
C SER A 74 -0.96 5.08 7.31
N LEU A 75 0.34 5.17 7.62
CA LEU A 75 1.40 4.52 6.82
C LEU A 75 1.25 2.99 6.82
N GLN A 76 0.93 2.40 7.97
CA GLN A 76 0.66 0.96 8.05
C GLN A 76 -0.59 0.55 7.26
N SER A 77 -1.65 1.38 7.30
CA SER A 77 -2.82 1.19 6.46
C SER A 77 -2.50 1.26 4.97
N ALA A 78 -1.61 2.16 4.54
CA ALA A 78 -1.16 2.25 3.16
C ALA A 78 -0.47 0.96 2.69
N ILE A 79 0.44 0.40 3.50
CA ILE A 79 1.10 -0.87 3.19
C ILE A 79 0.09 -2.01 3.05
N ASN A 80 -0.86 -2.13 3.98
CA ASN A 80 -1.88 -3.16 3.91
C ASN A 80 -2.78 -3.02 2.68
N ALA A 81 -3.15 -1.80 2.32
CA ALA A 81 -3.93 -1.51 1.12
C ALA A 81 -3.19 -1.90 -0.17
N LEU A 82 -1.92 -1.50 -0.29
CA LEU A 82 -1.08 -1.83 -1.44
C LEU A 82 -0.83 -3.34 -1.51
N ASN A 83 -0.55 -3.99 -0.38
CA ASN A 83 -0.36 -5.44 -0.32
C ASN A 83 -1.61 -6.20 -0.80
N TRP A 84 -2.79 -5.74 -0.39
CA TRP A 84 -4.05 -6.30 -0.84
C TRP A 84 -4.29 -6.07 -2.34
N TYR A 85 -3.97 -4.88 -2.86
CA TYR A 85 -4.09 -4.58 -4.28
C TYR A 85 -3.21 -5.49 -5.14
N PHE A 86 -1.93 -5.63 -4.79
CA PHE A 86 -0.99 -6.47 -5.55
C PHE A 86 -1.31 -7.96 -5.48
N ASN A 87 -1.95 -8.43 -4.41
CA ASN A 87 -2.45 -9.81 -4.34
C ASN A 87 -3.89 -9.96 -4.86
N GLY A 88 -4.48 -8.89 -5.39
CA GLY A 88 -5.79 -8.87 -6.01
C GLY A 88 -5.78 -9.43 -7.44
N LYS A 89 -6.97 -9.50 -8.05
CA LYS A 89 -7.15 -10.09 -9.39
C LYS A 89 -6.55 -9.27 -10.53
N THR A 90 -6.31 -7.97 -10.31
CA THR A 90 -5.92 -7.00 -11.34
C THR A 90 -4.41 -6.84 -11.52
N SER A 91 -3.62 -7.26 -10.54
CA SER A 91 -2.17 -7.11 -10.55
C SER A 91 -1.49 -8.23 -11.35
N LYS A 92 -0.47 -7.87 -12.14
CA LYS A 92 0.44 -8.85 -12.77
C LYS A 92 1.38 -9.49 -11.75
N LEU A 93 1.76 -8.73 -10.73
CA LEU A 93 2.47 -9.24 -9.57
C LEU A 93 1.52 -10.18 -8.80
N LYS A 94 1.95 -11.41 -8.50
CA LYS A 94 1.17 -12.35 -7.68
C LYS A 94 2.04 -12.88 -6.56
N SER A 95 1.42 -13.13 -5.41
CA SER A 95 2.06 -13.76 -4.25
C SER A 95 3.23 -12.95 -3.67
N ILE A 96 3.05 -11.63 -3.53
CA ILE A 96 3.95 -10.79 -2.76
C ILE A 96 3.44 -10.65 -1.33
N ASP A 97 4.33 -10.49 -0.36
CA ASP A 97 3.94 -10.07 0.98
C ASP A 97 4.76 -8.85 1.39
N LEU A 98 4.20 -7.65 1.18
CA LEU A 98 4.84 -6.39 1.60
C LEU A 98 5.01 -6.31 3.12
N ASN A 99 4.32 -7.15 3.91
CA ASN A 99 4.52 -7.22 5.35
C ASN A 99 5.70 -8.13 5.75
N ASP A 100 6.25 -8.92 4.83
CA ASP A 100 7.47 -9.68 5.06
C ASP A 100 8.68 -8.74 5.03
N LYS A 101 9.10 -8.33 6.23
CA LYS A 101 10.26 -7.45 6.44
C LYS A 101 11.59 -8.04 5.97
N LYS A 102 11.67 -9.37 5.86
CA LYS A 102 12.88 -10.04 5.36
C LYS A 102 12.89 -10.06 3.83
N ALA A 103 11.73 -10.19 3.21
CA ALA A 103 11.59 -10.13 1.75
C ALA A 103 11.72 -8.71 1.20
N HIS A 104 11.28 -7.71 1.96
CA HIS A 104 11.31 -6.28 1.60
C HIS A 104 12.04 -5.40 2.62
N PRO A 105 13.34 -5.66 2.87
CA PRO A 105 14.08 -4.95 3.91
C PRO A 105 14.18 -3.45 3.65
N ASP A 106 14.35 -3.01 2.39
CA ASP A 106 14.59 -1.61 2.05
C ASP A 106 13.31 -0.78 2.24
N LEU A 107 12.15 -1.37 1.90
CA LEU A 107 10.85 -0.76 2.21
C LEU A 107 10.69 -0.52 3.70
N TRP A 108 11.00 -1.52 4.52
CA TRP A 108 10.84 -1.42 5.97
C TRP A 108 11.89 -0.52 6.62
N TYR A 109 13.12 -0.46 6.10
CA TYR A 109 14.09 0.54 6.54
C TYR A 109 13.63 1.96 6.24
N THR A 110 13.07 2.20 5.06
CA THR A 110 12.51 3.50 4.66
C THR A 110 11.36 3.91 5.58
N LEU A 111 10.38 3.03 5.79
CA LEU A 111 9.24 3.29 6.67
C LEU A 111 9.67 3.54 8.12
N ASN A 112 10.56 2.70 8.66
CA ASN A 112 11.04 2.86 10.03
C ASN A 112 11.84 4.16 10.19
N GLY A 113 12.62 4.56 9.18
CA GLY A 113 13.31 5.84 9.14
C GLY A 113 12.32 7.00 9.22
N LYS A 114 11.30 6.98 8.36
CA LYS A 114 10.22 7.98 8.36
C LYS A 114 9.49 8.04 9.69
N ILE A 115 9.09 6.89 10.25
CA ILE A 115 8.43 6.81 11.57
C ILE A 115 9.29 7.44 12.67
N LYS A 116 10.60 7.17 12.69
CA LYS A 116 11.51 7.78 13.67
C LYS A 116 11.57 9.30 13.53
N MET A 117 11.56 9.83 12.30
CA MET A 117 11.52 11.28 12.07
C MET A 117 10.24 11.91 12.61
N LEU A 118 9.09 11.23 12.47
CA LEU A 118 7.82 11.71 13.04
C LEU A 118 7.86 11.82 14.56
N PHE A 119 8.48 10.85 15.24
CA PHE A 119 8.64 10.89 16.69
C PHE A 119 9.68 11.91 17.17
N ALA A 120 10.67 12.24 16.36
CA ALA A 120 11.68 13.26 16.69
C ALA A 120 11.18 14.70 16.47
N SER A 121 10.10 14.87 15.70
CA SER A 121 9.54 16.16 15.30
C SER A 121 8.31 16.58 16.10
N GLY A 122 7.87 15.76 17.07
CA GLY A 122 6.76 16.03 17.99
C GLY A 122 7.24 16.24 19.42
#